data_AF-A0A7H0H2M7-F1
#
_entry.id   AF-A0A7H0H2M7-F1
#
_cell.length_a   1.000
_cell.length_b   1.000
_cell.length_c   1.000
_cell.angle_alpha   90.00
_cell.angle_beta   90.00
_cell.angle_gamma   90.00
#
_symmetry.space_group_name_H-M   'P 1'
#
loop_
_entity.id
_entity.type
_entity.pdbx_description
1 polymer ?
#
loop_
_entity_poly.entity_id
_entity_poly.type
_entity_poly.pdbx_seq_one_letter_code
_entity_poly.pdbx_strand_id
1 'polypeptide(L)'
;MNATPLPRLTRLAGSLAALLLAVLVTACGSGTTPPPAAPPPTDGVIVVANSRANVPALRLSPANTSLLTEVLVSGLPVTIVSADGSPRQVDLPIPRVTGNNQHSLAKNLERALQLVGMGITALPDSDGANAYSALAVARDSALAMGLTDPTIICLACGLDTVGPLSMLDEGALQAEPQDYVSYLDSSGQLIRFDGFTRVTVVLTSTGATAAPQIPLRVSEVEHLTALWREVLMAGGAEVTVDPQPLSGESIATEFTVPVVTPPPAPTMQPIATCEPQTLSFDGASGARFEPETDIWADVDEATAALAPLAEWLKESPDRTARIQGTTADVLSGDPNEGKDLSRLRASAAARLLIELGVAEHQIVAIDGLGPDYPGRVPDRDSAGNPIPSERTKNRKVLITLQQTC
;
A
#
# COMPACT_ATOMS: atom_id res chain seq x y z
N MET A 1 -8.89 -42.62 50.23
CA MET A 1 -9.54 -43.94 50.33
C MET A 1 -10.92 -43.74 50.96
N ASN A 2 -11.95 -44.10 50.20
CA ASN A 2 -13.33 -44.45 50.56
C ASN A 2 -13.95 -43.96 51.88
N ALA A 3 -15.02 -43.16 51.79
CA ALA A 3 -16.38 -43.56 52.20
C ALA A 3 -17.40 -42.41 52.03
N THR A 4 -18.35 -42.62 51.11
CA THR A 4 -19.73 -42.08 51.09
C THR A 4 -20.58 -42.60 52.28
N PRO A 5 -21.87 -42.24 52.47
CA PRO A 5 -22.60 -40.97 52.31
C PRO A 5 -23.54 -40.68 53.54
N LEU A 6 -24.26 -39.54 53.58
CA LEU A 6 -25.67 -39.48 54.05
C LEU A 6 -26.30 -38.09 53.79
N PRO A 7 -27.63 -38.01 53.52
CA PRO A 7 -28.32 -36.82 53.02
C PRO A 7 -29.24 -36.15 54.07
N ARG A 8 -29.63 -34.89 53.84
CA ARG A 8 -31.03 -34.41 53.69
C ARG A 8 -31.18 -32.90 53.93
N LEU A 9 -31.69 -32.25 52.89
CA LEU A 9 -32.75 -31.23 52.87
C LEU A 9 -32.67 -30.03 53.83
N THR A 10 -32.46 -28.85 53.25
CA THR A 10 -33.40 -27.73 53.39
C THR A 10 -33.54 -26.99 52.06
N ARG A 11 -34.79 -26.70 51.71
CA ARG A 11 -35.26 -26.02 50.50
C ARG A 11 -35.07 -24.51 50.62
N LEU A 12 -34.89 -23.83 49.49
CA LEU A 12 -35.53 -22.54 49.10
C LEU A 12 -34.86 -22.12 47.77
N ALA A 13 -35.44 -22.40 46.61
CA ALA A 13 -36.52 -21.66 45.93
C ALA A 13 -36.04 -20.38 45.21
N GLY A 14 -36.24 -20.38 43.89
CA GLY A 14 -36.19 -19.22 42.99
C GLY A 14 -35.18 -19.41 41.85
N SER A 15 -35.50 -19.31 40.56
CA SER A 15 -36.75 -19.10 39.84
C SER A 15 -36.54 -19.59 38.40
N LEU A 16 -37.58 -20.21 37.84
CA LEU A 16 -37.71 -20.63 36.45
C LEU A 16 -37.70 -19.42 35.49
N ALA A 17 -37.08 -19.56 34.33
CA ALA A 17 -37.71 -19.27 33.03
C ALA A 17 -36.78 -19.70 31.87
N ALA A 18 -36.99 -20.91 31.36
CA ALA A 18 -36.46 -21.35 30.07
C ALA A 18 -37.41 -20.86 28.97
N LEU A 19 -36.91 -20.01 28.06
CA LEU A 19 -37.64 -19.59 26.87
C LEU A 19 -37.32 -20.58 25.74
N LEU A 20 -38.24 -21.52 25.49
CA LEU A 20 -38.28 -22.28 24.23
C LEU A 20 -38.72 -21.32 23.11
N LEU A 21 -37.83 -21.02 22.16
CA LEU A 21 -38.22 -20.38 20.90
C LEU A 21 -38.60 -21.50 19.90
N ALA A 22 -39.90 -21.64 19.68
CA ALA A 22 -40.46 -22.54 18.70
C ALA A 22 -40.20 -22.01 17.28
N VAL A 23 -39.55 -22.84 16.45
CA VAL A 23 -39.46 -22.66 15.01
C VAL A 23 -40.84 -22.96 14.42
N LEU A 24 -41.50 -21.93 13.87
CA LEU A 24 -42.66 -22.11 12.99
C LEU A 24 -42.13 -22.21 11.55
N VAL A 25 -42.01 -23.45 11.05
CA VAL A 25 -42.02 -23.72 9.62
C VAL A 25 -43.47 -23.91 9.22
N THR A 26 -43.99 -23.07 8.33
CA THR A 26 -44.95 -23.44 7.28
C THR A 26 -45.20 -22.25 6.36
N ALA A 27 -44.88 -22.41 5.07
CA ALA A 27 -45.77 -22.03 3.97
C ALA A 27 -45.18 -22.53 2.64
N CYS A 28 -45.69 -23.67 2.17
CA CYS A 28 -45.66 -24.01 0.75
C CYS A 28 -46.69 -23.15 0.01
N GLY A 29 -46.33 -22.66 -1.18
CA GLY A 29 -47.29 -22.39 -2.25
C GLY A 29 -47.59 -20.91 -2.52
N SER A 30 -46.80 -20.31 -3.42
CA SER A 30 -47.24 -19.43 -4.50
C SER A 30 -46.00 -19.12 -5.35
N GLY A 31 -46.03 -19.51 -6.63
CA GLY A 31 -44.94 -19.32 -7.60
C GLY A 31 -44.67 -17.85 -7.91
N THR A 32 -44.13 -17.13 -6.94
CA THR A 32 -43.41 -15.89 -7.19
C THR A 32 -42.00 -16.30 -7.54
N THR A 33 -41.70 -16.25 -8.84
CA THR A 33 -40.31 -16.23 -9.31
C THR A 33 -39.60 -15.22 -8.44
N PRO A 34 -38.51 -15.58 -7.72
CA PRO A 34 -37.71 -14.59 -7.03
C PRO A 34 -37.38 -13.50 -8.04
N PRO A 35 -37.43 -12.20 -7.65
CA PRO A 35 -37.06 -11.13 -8.57
C PRO A 35 -35.71 -11.49 -9.20
N PRO A 36 -35.54 -11.26 -10.51
CA PRO A 36 -34.27 -11.55 -11.17
C PRO A 36 -33.16 -10.89 -10.35
N ALA A 37 -32.11 -11.65 -10.07
CA ALA A 37 -30.94 -11.14 -9.37
C ALA A 37 -30.51 -9.84 -10.07
N ALA A 38 -30.18 -8.82 -9.27
CA ALA A 38 -29.67 -7.57 -9.84
C ALA A 38 -28.47 -7.90 -10.74
N PRO A 39 -28.34 -7.26 -11.91
CA PRO A 39 -27.19 -7.47 -12.76
C PRO A 39 -25.90 -7.13 -11.98
N PRO A 40 -24.78 -7.79 -12.28
CA PRO A 40 -23.50 -7.46 -11.65
C PRO A 40 -23.17 -5.97 -11.85
N PRO A 41 -22.44 -5.34 -10.92
CA PRO A 41 -22.10 -3.91 -10.99
C PRO A 41 -21.02 -3.57 -12.05
N THR A 42 -20.77 -4.49 -12.98
CA THR A 42 -19.71 -4.43 -13.99
C THR A 42 -20.12 -5.22 -15.23
N ASP A 43 -19.55 -4.91 -16.39
CA ASP A 43 -19.75 -5.65 -17.65
C ASP A 43 -18.66 -6.68 -17.95
N GLY A 44 -17.66 -6.82 -17.08
CA GLY A 44 -16.63 -7.86 -17.17
C GLY A 44 -15.55 -7.71 -16.09
N VAL A 45 -14.83 -8.79 -15.81
CA VAL A 45 -13.74 -8.77 -14.81
C VAL A 45 -12.40 -9.13 -15.44
N ILE A 46 -11.39 -8.34 -15.13
CA ILE A 46 -9.99 -8.66 -15.44
C ILE A 46 -9.26 -8.86 -14.13
N VAL A 47 -8.64 -10.02 -13.93
CA VAL A 47 -7.81 -10.28 -12.75
C VAL A 47 -6.36 -10.07 -13.12
N VAL A 48 -5.73 -9.05 -12.55
CA VAL A 48 -4.28 -8.90 -12.58
C VAL A 48 -3.73 -9.69 -11.41
N ALA A 49 -2.92 -10.70 -11.67
CA ALA A 49 -2.41 -11.61 -10.64
C ALA A 49 -0.89 -11.75 -10.74
N ASN A 50 -0.24 -11.74 -9.59
CA ASN A 50 1.21 -11.84 -9.49
C ASN A 50 1.61 -13.00 -8.56
N SER A 51 1.60 -14.24 -9.07
CA SER A 51 2.13 -15.39 -8.32
C SER A 51 3.65 -15.44 -8.55
N ARG A 52 4.43 -15.32 -7.48
CA ARG A 52 5.89 -15.09 -7.55
C ARG A 52 6.56 -15.32 -6.20
N ALA A 53 7.89 -15.28 -6.20
CA ALA A 53 8.68 -15.22 -4.98
C ALA A 53 8.30 -14.00 -4.10
N ASN A 54 8.63 -14.08 -2.81
CA ASN A 54 8.61 -12.96 -1.86
C ASN A 54 7.21 -12.45 -1.43
N VAL A 55 6.12 -13.10 -1.85
CA VAL A 55 4.74 -12.76 -1.48
C VAL A 55 3.98 -14.02 -1.09
N PRO A 56 2.92 -13.96 -0.28
CA PRO A 56 2.13 -15.15 0.04
C PRO A 56 1.46 -15.74 -1.20
N ALA A 57 1.24 -17.06 -1.19
CA ALA A 57 0.48 -17.72 -2.23
C ALA A 57 -0.90 -17.06 -2.43
N LEU A 58 -1.22 -16.79 -3.69
CA LEU A 58 -2.40 -16.05 -4.08
C LEU A 58 -3.69 -16.86 -3.85
N ARG A 59 -4.71 -16.17 -3.37
CA ARG A 59 -6.10 -16.65 -3.37
C ARG A 59 -7.05 -15.46 -3.45
N LEU A 60 -8.26 -15.71 -3.93
CA LEU A 60 -9.32 -14.72 -3.93
C LEU A 60 -9.87 -14.54 -2.51
N SER A 61 -10.22 -13.31 -2.16
CA SER A 61 -11.05 -13.05 -0.99
C SER A 61 -12.48 -13.54 -1.22
N PRO A 62 -13.27 -13.77 -0.15
CA PRO A 62 -14.71 -13.94 -0.23
C PRO A 62 -15.41 -12.91 -1.13
N ALA A 63 -15.09 -11.62 -1.02
CA ALA A 63 -15.72 -10.57 -1.82
C ALA A 63 -15.39 -10.72 -3.32
N ASN A 64 -14.12 -10.93 -3.66
CA ASN A 64 -13.69 -11.16 -5.05
C ASN A 64 -14.26 -12.47 -5.62
N THR A 65 -14.41 -13.50 -4.78
CA THR A 65 -15.03 -14.78 -5.16
C THR A 65 -16.52 -14.59 -5.46
N SER A 66 -17.24 -13.81 -4.64
CA SER A 66 -18.64 -13.46 -4.87
C SER A 66 -18.82 -12.69 -6.17
N LEU A 67 -18.02 -11.65 -6.41
CA LEU A 67 -18.07 -10.87 -7.66
C LEU A 67 -17.81 -11.74 -8.89
N LEU A 68 -16.75 -12.57 -8.87
CA LEU A 68 -16.45 -13.48 -9.97
C LEU A 68 -17.58 -14.48 -10.20
N THR A 69 -18.22 -14.97 -9.13
CA THR A 69 -19.38 -15.86 -9.25
C THR A 69 -20.54 -15.18 -9.97
N GLU A 70 -20.89 -13.96 -9.59
CA GLU A 70 -21.96 -13.18 -10.21
C GLU A 70 -21.70 -12.90 -11.70
N VAL A 71 -20.47 -12.49 -12.03
CA VAL A 71 -20.02 -12.19 -13.40
C VAL A 71 -20.07 -13.45 -14.26
N LEU A 72 -19.53 -14.56 -13.78
CA LEU A 72 -19.52 -15.84 -14.49
C LEU A 72 -20.93 -16.38 -14.72
N VAL A 73 -21.80 -16.36 -13.71
CA VAL A 73 -23.21 -16.79 -13.82
C VAL A 73 -23.99 -15.90 -14.79
N SER A 74 -23.66 -14.62 -14.87
CA SER A 74 -24.25 -13.67 -15.83
C SER A 74 -23.71 -13.82 -17.25
N GLY A 75 -22.75 -14.73 -17.48
CA GLY A 75 -22.14 -14.98 -18.78
C GLY A 75 -21.23 -13.87 -19.27
N LEU A 76 -20.80 -12.98 -18.37
CA LEU A 76 -19.88 -11.88 -18.63
C LEU A 76 -18.43 -12.41 -18.69
N PRO A 77 -17.54 -11.74 -19.43
CA PRO A 77 -16.17 -12.21 -19.60
C PRO A 77 -15.35 -12.08 -18.31
N VAL A 78 -14.49 -13.08 -18.09
CA VAL A 78 -13.40 -13.03 -17.11
C VAL A 78 -12.11 -13.32 -17.84
N THR A 79 -11.09 -12.48 -17.65
CA THR A 79 -9.73 -12.70 -18.18
C THR A 79 -8.70 -12.51 -17.10
N ILE A 80 -7.51 -13.09 -17.27
CA ILE A 80 -6.41 -13.02 -16.31
C ILE A 80 -5.19 -12.43 -17.01
N VAL A 81 -4.49 -11.56 -16.30
CA VAL A 81 -3.24 -10.94 -16.75
C VAL A 81 -2.16 -11.27 -15.72
N SER A 82 -1.04 -11.83 -16.19
CA SER A 82 0.15 -12.02 -15.36
C SER A 82 0.79 -10.67 -15.06
N ALA A 83 1.19 -10.48 -13.82
CA ALA A 83 1.92 -9.30 -13.32
C ALA A 83 3.37 -9.63 -12.91
N ASP A 84 3.93 -10.70 -13.46
CA ASP A 84 5.38 -10.98 -13.39
C ASP A 84 6.21 -9.92 -14.14
N GLY A 85 7.50 -10.18 -14.36
CA GLY A 85 8.40 -9.25 -15.06
C GLY A 85 7.97 -8.83 -16.47
N SER A 86 7.15 -9.64 -17.14
CA SER A 86 6.70 -9.43 -18.52
C SER A 86 5.17 -9.59 -18.63
N PRO A 87 4.42 -8.57 -18.19
CA PRO A 87 2.97 -8.67 -18.13
C PRO A 87 2.32 -9.01 -19.47
N ARG A 88 1.41 -9.98 -19.43
CA ARG A 88 0.64 -10.45 -20.60
C ARG A 88 -0.63 -11.14 -20.15
N GLN A 89 -1.60 -11.22 -21.05
CA GLN A 89 -2.81 -12.01 -20.81
C GLN A 89 -2.44 -13.49 -20.69
N VAL A 90 -2.98 -14.16 -19.68
CA VAL A 90 -2.85 -15.62 -19.52
C VAL A 90 -3.82 -16.28 -20.48
N ASP A 91 -3.30 -17.10 -21.40
CA ASP A 91 -4.11 -17.85 -22.36
C ASP A 91 -4.78 -19.05 -21.66
N LEU A 92 -5.90 -18.77 -21.00
CA LEU A 92 -6.71 -19.77 -20.31
C LEU A 92 -8.18 -19.60 -20.70
N PRO A 93 -8.77 -20.55 -21.43
CA PRO A 93 -10.16 -20.43 -21.89
C PRO A 93 -11.12 -20.69 -20.72
N ILE A 94 -11.53 -19.63 -20.04
CA ILE A 94 -12.55 -19.68 -18.98
C ILE A 94 -13.91 -19.95 -19.65
N PRO A 95 -14.56 -21.11 -19.37
CA PRO A 95 -15.80 -21.48 -20.04
C PRO A 95 -16.94 -20.59 -19.56
N ARG A 96 -17.87 -20.29 -20.47
CA ARG A 96 -19.15 -19.67 -20.09
C ARG A 96 -19.93 -20.61 -19.16
N VAL A 97 -20.48 -20.05 -18.09
CA VAL A 97 -21.35 -20.79 -17.18
C VAL A 97 -22.73 -20.91 -17.83
N THR A 98 -23.03 -22.11 -18.33
CA THR A 98 -24.31 -22.45 -18.96
C THR A 98 -24.83 -23.76 -18.39
N GLY A 99 -26.12 -24.06 -18.49
CA GLY A 99 -26.63 -25.34 -18.02
C GLY A 99 -28.14 -25.46 -18.16
N ASN A 100 -28.60 -26.69 -18.46
CA ASN A 100 -30.03 -26.97 -18.64
C ASN A 100 -30.76 -27.25 -17.32
N ASN A 101 -30.03 -27.31 -16.20
CA ASN A 101 -30.54 -27.48 -14.84
C ASN A 101 -29.53 -26.92 -13.82
N GLN A 102 -29.96 -26.78 -12.56
CA GLN A 102 -29.15 -26.22 -11.47
C GLN A 102 -27.85 -27.01 -11.22
N HIS A 103 -27.89 -28.34 -11.33
CA HIS A 103 -26.69 -29.16 -11.12
C HIS A 103 -25.63 -28.93 -12.21
N SER A 104 -26.04 -28.81 -13.46
CA SER A 104 -25.13 -28.54 -14.58
C SER A 104 -24.56 -27.13 -14.51
N LEU A 105 -25.37 -26.15 -14.10
CA LEU A 105 -24.93 -24.78 -13.87
C LEU A 105 -23.86 -24.72 -12.77
N ALA A 106 -24.12 -25.35 -11.62
CA ALA A 106 -23.18 -25.40 -10.50
C ALA A 106 -21.85 -26.07 -10.90
N LYS A 107 -21.89 -27.20 -11.61
CA LYS A 107 -20.70 -27.88 -12.11
C LYS A 107 -19.88 -27.03 -13.08
N ASN A 108 -20.55 -26.29 -13.97
CA ASN A 108 -19.85 -25.41 -14.93
C ASN A 108 -19.29 -24.16 -14.26
N LEU A 109 -19.97 -23.62 -13.25
CA LEU A 109 -19.43 -22.56 -12.41
C LEU A 109 -18.19 -23.02 -11.64
N GLU A 110 -18.24 -24.20 -11.00
CA GLU A 110 -17.10 -24.78 -10.29
C GLU A 110 -15.90 -24.94 -11.22
N ARG A 111 -16.11 -25.46 -12.44
CA ARG A 111 -15.06 -25.56 -13.46
C ARG A 111 -14.49 -24.20 -13.86
N ALA A 112 -15.35 -23.19 -14.05
CA ALA A 112 -14.91 -21.84 -14.40
C ALA A 112 -14.08 -21.21 -13.27
N LEU A 113 -14.54 -21.30 -12.02
CA LEU A 113 -13.80 -20.82 -10.84
C LEU A 113 -12.49 -21.59 -10.63
N GLN A 114 -12.46 -22.89 -10.90
CA GLN A 114 -11.23 -23.68 -10.84
C GLN A 114 -10.21 -23.19 -11.88
N LEU A 115 -10.64 -22.90 -13.11
CA LEU A 115 -9.76 -22.33 -14.12
C LEU A 115 -9.30 -20.92 -13.73
N VAL A 116 -10.18 -20.08 -13.18
CA VAL A 116 -9.75 -18.78 -12.63
C VAL A 116 -8.67 -18.97 -11.56
N GLY A 117 -8.88 -19.90 -10.63
CA GLY A 117 -7.91 -20.28 -9.60
C GLY A 117 -6.57 -20.74 -10.19
N MET A 118 -6.59 -21.55 -11.24
CA MET A 118 -5.38 -21.99 -11.96
C MET A 118 -4.65 -20.81 -12.62
N GLY A 119 -5.38 -19.88 -13.22
CA GLY A 119 -4.77 -18.73 -13.89
C GLY A 119 -4.15 -17.73 -12.92
N ILE A 120 -4.80 -17.42 -11.80
CA ILE A 120 -4.23 -16.50 -10.80
C ILE A 120 -3.04 -17.11 -10.04
N THR A 121 -2.93 -18.45 -10.02
CA THR A 121 -1.82 -19.17 -9.38
C THR A 121 -0.83 -19.74 -10.39
N ALA A 122 -0.95 -19.36 -11.67
CA ALA A 122 0.00 -19.75 -12.70
C ALA A 122 1.42 -19.35 -12.26
N LEU A 123 2.38 -20.25 -12.47
CA LEU A 123 3.78 -19.94 -12.16
C LEU A 123 4.23 -18.77 -13.05
N PRO A 124 5.08 -17.87 -12.54
CA PRO A 124 5.66 -16.82 -13.35
C PRO A 124 6.56 -17.45 -14.42
N ASP A 125 6.79 -16.73 -15.51
CA ASP A 125 7.74 -17.13 -16.56
C ASP A 125 8.80 -16.06 -16.88
N SER A 126 8.89 -15.03 -16.02
CA SER A 126 9.90 -13.98 -16.11
C SER A 126 10.24 -13.42 -14.73
N ASP A 127 11.48 -12.94 -14.59
CA ASP A 127 11.97 -12.33 -13.35
C ASP A 127 11.32 -10.97 -13.09
N GLY A 128 10.96 -10.68 -11.84
CA GLY A 128 10.42 -9.37 -11.42
C GLY A 128 8.95 -9.34 -11.01
N ALA A 129 8.49 -8.19 -10.52
CA ALA A 129 7.07 -7.82 -10.40
C ALA A 129 6.82 -6.56 -11.21
N ASN A 130 5.72 -6.54 -11.95
CA ASN A 130 5.31 -5.41 -12.76
C ASN A 130 3.78 -5.32 -12.83
N ALA A 131 3.13 -5.26 -11.66
CA ALA A 131 1.69 -5.15 -11.57
C ALA A 131 1.18 -3.84 -12.20
N TYR A 132 1.97 -2.77 -12.17
CA TYR A 132 1.57 -1.49 -12.75
C TYR A 132 1.44 -1.62 -14.26
N SER A 133 2.45 -2.14 -14.96
CA SER A 133 2.33 -2.34 -16.42
C SER A 133 1.30 -3.42 -16.77
N ALA A 134 1.05 -4.39 -15.88
CA ALA A 134 -0.04 -5.35 -16.06
C ALA A 134 -1.43 -4.70 -16.08
N LEU A 135 -1.62 -3.58 -15.38
CA LEU A 135 -2.88 -2.82 -15.46
C LEU A 135 -3.08 -2.18 -16.84
N ALA A 136 -2.00 -1.82 -17.55
CA ALA A 136 -2.11 -1.36 -18.94
C ALA A 136 -2.56 -2.50 -19.86
N VAL A 137 -2.01 -3.71 -19.68
CA VAL A 137 -2.46 -4.92 -20.40
C VAL A 137 -3.92 -5.23 -20.07
N ALA A 138 -4.33 -5.09 -18.81
CA ALA A 138 -5.72 -5.29 -18.39
C ALA A 138 -6.67 -4.28 -19.04
N ARG A 139 -6.30 -2.99 -19.05
CA ARG A 139 -7.03 -1.93 -19.76
C ARG A 139 -7.18 -2.24 -21.24
N ASP A 140 -6.09 -2.59 -21.92
CA ASP A 140 -6.12 -2.85 -23.36
C ASP A 140 -6.95 -4.11 -23.68
N SER A 141 -6.89 -5.13 -22.81
CA SER A 141 -7.74 -6.32 -22.90
C SER A 141 -9.23 -5.97 -22.76
N ALA A 142 -9.57 -5.11 -21.80
CA ALA A 142 -10.94 -4.65 -21.59
C ALA A 142 -11.48 -3.87 -22.80
N LEU A 143 -10.67 -2.96 -23.37
CA LEU A 143 -11.02 -2.23 -24.60
C LEU A 143 -11.22 -3.19 -25.78
N ALA A 144 -10.32 -4.16 -25.96
CA ALA A 144 -10.41 -5.15 -27.04
C ALA A 144 -11.67 -6.03 -26.94
N MET A 145 -12.16 -6.28 -25.73
CA MET A 145 -13.43 -6.97 -25.47
C MET A 145 -14.66 -6.07 -25.65
N GLY A 146 -14.49 -4.77 -25.84
CA GLY A 146 -15.58 -3.80 -25.94
C GLY A 146 -16.28 -3.52 -24.62
N LEU A 147 -15.58 -3.70 -23.49
CA LEU A 147 -16.11 -3.36 -22.17
C LEU A 147 -16.17 -1.85 -21.99
N THR A 148 -17.16 -1.40 -21.23
CA THR A 148 -17.43 0.02 -20.93
C THR A 148 -17.40 0.33 -19.43
N ASP A 149 -17.56 -0.69 -18.58
CA ASP A 149 -17.59 -0.58 -17.12
C ASP A 149 -16.89 -1.78 -16.44
N PRO A 150 -15.61 -2.06 -16.77
CA PRO A 150 -14.91 -3.22 -16.25
C PRO A 150 -14.48 -3.04 -14.79
N THR A 151 -14.47 -4.15 -14.05
CA THR A 151 -13.79 -4.24 -12.76
C THR A 151 -12.47 -4.99 -12.92
N ILE A 152 -11.37 -4.34 -12.55
CA ILE A 152 -10.04 -4.94 -12.50
C ILE A 152 -9.73 -5.34 -11.06
N ILE A 153 -9.58 -6.63 -10.79
CA ILE A 153 -9.11 -7.13 -9.50
C ILE A 153 -7.58 -7.19 -9.57
N CYS A 154 -6.89 -6.27 -8.87
CA CYS A 154 -5.44 -6.26 -8.78
C CYS A 154 -4.99 -7.07 -7.56
N LEU A 155 -4.76 -8.36 -7.78
CA LEU A 155 -4.26 -9.32 -6.78
C LEU A 155 -2.72 -9.31 -6.78
N ALA A 156 -2.15 -8.22 -6.27
CA ALA A 156 -0.71 -7.99 -6.21
C ALA A 156 -0.33 -7.21 -4.95
N CYS A 157 0.88 -7.41 -4.45
CA CYS A 157 1.35 -6.74 -3.22
C CYS A 157 1.74 -5.27 -3.41
N GLY A 158 1.82 -4.78 -4.65
CA GLY A 158 2.22 -3.41 -4.95
C GLY A 158 3.72 -3.11 -4.84
N LEU A 159 4.55 -4.05 -4.38
CA LEU A 159 6.02 -3.96 -4.42
C LEU A 159 6.55 -4.36 -5.80
N ASP A 160 6.29 -3.54 -6.79
CA ASP A 160 6.84 -3.72 -8.14
C ASP A 160 8.37 -3.57 -8.11
N THR A 161 9.06 -4.34 -8.95
CA THR A 161 10.53 -4.32 -9.05
C THR A 161 11.02 -4.07 -10.47
N VAL A 162 10.08 -3.93 -11.40
CA VAL A 162 10.30 -3.66 -12.82
C VAL A 162 9.24 -2.65 -13.25
N GLY A 163 9.58 -1.83 -14.25
CA GLY A 163 8.66 -0.83 -14.78
C GLY A 163 8.72 0.50 -14.01
N PRO A 164 7.83 1.43 -14.36
CA PRO A 164 7.95 2.82 -13.94
C PRO A 164 7.49 3.09 -12.50
N LEU A 165 6.85 2.11 -11.86
CA LEU A 165 6.46 2.14 -10.45
C LEU A 165 7.32 1.19 -9.59
N SER A 166 8.57 0.94 -10.01
CA SER A 166 9.50 0.08 -9.27
C SER A 166 9.85 0.66 -7.90
N MET A 167 9.89 -0.20 -6.89
CA MET A 167 10.19 0.12 -5.50
C MET A 167 11.64 -0.22 -5.11
N LEU A 168 12.52 -0.47 -6.09
CA LEU A 168 13.92 -0.85 -5.83
C LEU A 168 14.83 0.32 -5.49
N ASP A 169 14.50 1.52 -5.99
CA ASP A 169 15.34 2.69 -5.72
C ASP A 169 15.20 3.10 -4.25
N GLU A 170 16.32 3.48 -3.63
CA GLU A 170 16.30 4.04 -2.28
C GLU A 170 15.42 5.31 -2.26
N GLY A 171 14.44 5.37 -1.34
CA GLY A 171 13.47 6.46 -1.28
C GLY A 171 12.19 6.20 -2.09
N ALA A 172 12.13 5.16 -2.93
CA ALA A 172 10.99 4.88 -3.80
C ALA A 172 9.72 4.53 -3.02
N LEU A 173 9.84 3.66 -2.00
CA LEU A 173 8.72 3.25 -1.15
C LEU A 173 8.22 4.40 -0.27
N GLN A 174 9.05 5.43 -0.02
CA GLN A 174 8.71 6.58 0.81
C GLN A 174 8.38 7.82 -0.01
N ALA A 175 8.45 7.72 -1.34
CA ALA A 175 8.17 8.87 -2.18
C ALA A 175 6.69 9.24 -2.14
N GLU A 176 6.46 10.55 -2.23
CA GLU A 176 5.13 11.12 -2.18
C GLU A 176 4.29 10.61 -3.36
N PRO A 177 3.04 10.20 -3.14
CA PRO A 177 2.16 9.74 -4.22
C PRO A 177 2.08 10.70 -5.42
N GLN A 178 1.99 12.00 -5.14
CA GLN A 178 1.90 13.04 -6.17
C GLN A 178 3.17 13.19 -7.01
N ASP A 179 4.34 12.85 -6.47
CA ASP A 179 5.57 12.84 -7.26
C ASP A 179 5.56 11.70 -8.26
N TYR A 180 5.04 10.52 -7.90
CA TYR A 180 4.84 9.43 -8.85
C TYR A 180 3.80 9.79 -9.91
N VAL A 181 2.69 10.41 -9.53
CA VAL A 181 1.70 10.91 -10.50
C VAL A 181 2.37 11.86 -11.51
N SER A 182 3.12 12.85 -11.01
CA SER A 182 3.81 13.84 -11.85
C SER A 182 4.90 13.20 -12.73
N TYR A 183 5.68 12.28 -12.17
CA TYR A 183 6.71 11.55 -12.90
C TYR A 183 6.10 10.73 -14.03
N LEU A 184 5.10 9.90 -13.72
CA LEU A 184 4.43 9.05 -14.70
C LEU A 184 3.73 9.88 -15.78
N ASP A 185 3.10 10.99 -15.43
CA ASP A 185 2.43 11.84 -16.41
C ASP A 185 3.43 12.52 -17.36
N SER A 186 4.47 13.15 -16.79
CA SER A 186 5.50 13.85 -17.57
C SER A 186 6.37 12.92 -18.42
N SER A 187 6.57 11.67 -17.99
CA SER A 187 7.26 10.65 -18.76
C SER A 187 6.36 9.92 -19.78
N GLY A 188 5.06 10.22 -19.80
CA GLY A 188 4.08 9.55 -20.67
C GLY A 188 3.81 8.09 -20.28
N GLN A 189 4.11 7.71 -19.03
CA GLN A 189 3.94 6.36 -18.49
C GLN A 189 2.71 6.22 -17.59
N LEU A 190 1.98 7.31 -17.31
CA LEU A 190 0.74 7.28 -16.54
C LEU A 190 -0.33 6.52 -17.33
N ILE A 191 -0.81 5.42 -16.76
CA ILE A 191 -1.90 4.63 -17.33
C ILE A 191 -3.19 5.45 -17.27
N ARG A 192 -3.67 5.87 -18.45
CA ARG A 192 -4.99 6.47 -18.61
C ARG A 192 -6.04 5.40 -18.88
N PHE A 193 -7.15 5.44 -18.16
CA PHE A 193 -8.33 4.58 -18.33
C PHE A 193 -9.40 5.27 -19.20
N ASP A 194 -8.96 5.97 -20.23
CA ASP A 194 -9.86 6.59 -21.21
C ASP A 194 -10.58 5.53 -22.05
N GLY A 195 -11.78 5.85 -22.55
CA GLY A 195 -12.59 4.95 -23.38
C GLY A 195 -13.57 4.09 -22.60
N PHE A 196 -13.57 4.17 -21.27
CA PHE A 196 -14.58 3.56 -20.40
C PHE A 196 -15.53 4.63 -19.83
N THR A 197 -16.74 4.22 -19.49
CA THR A 197 -17.66 5.05 -18.69
C THR A 197 -17.19 5.10 -17.24
N ARG A 198 -16.67 3.96 -16.76
CA ARG A 198 -16.07 3.79 -15.44
C ARG A 198 -15.08 2.62 -15.50
N VAL A 199 -14.01 2.68 -14.73
CA VAL A 199 -13.17 1.51 -14.43
C VAL A 199 -13.02 1.42 -12.93
N THR A 200 -13.36 0.27 -12.36
CA THR A 200 -13.12 0.02 -10.93
C THR A 200 -11.86 -0.83 -10.79
N VAL A 201 -10.88 -0.39 -10.01
CA VAL A 201 -9.72 -1.20 -9.62
C VAL A 201 -9.86 -1.60 -8.15
N VAL A 202 -9.85 -2.90 -7.87
CA VAL A 202 -9.85 -3.46 -6.52
C VAL A 202 -8.43 -3.86 -6.17
N LEU A 203 -7.73 -3.05 -5.37
CA LEU A 203 -6.42 -3.39 -4.83
C LEU A 203 -6.57 -4.47 -3.76
N THR A 204 -5.97 -5.63 -3.98
CA THR A 204 -6.03 -6.75 -3.06
C THR A 204 -4.62 -7.15 -2.65
N SER A 205 -4.37 -7.25 -1.34
CA SER A 205 -3.08 -7.68 -0.74
C SER A 205 -1.94 -6.67 -0.81
N THR A 206 -2.21 -5.38 -1.02
CA THR A 206 -1.17 -4.35 -0.98
C THR A 206 -0.35 -4.46 0.31
N GLY A 207 0.98 -4.48 0.17
CA GLY A 207 1.92 -4.63 1.29
C GLY A 207 2.07 -6.05 1.85
N ALA A 208 1.37 -7.05 1.33
CA ALA A 208 1.54 -8.44 1.76
C ALA A 208 2.89 -9.02 1.29
N THR A 209 3.68 -9.55 2.21
CA THR A 209 5.01 -10.11 1.92
C THR A 209 5.17 -11.51 2.49
N ALA A 210 6.14 -12.25 1.96
CA ALA A 210 6.62 -13.51 2.49
C ALA A 210 8.14 -13.57 2.38
N ALA A 211 8.79 -14.37 3.22
CA ALA A 211 10.25 -14.50 3.22
C ALA A 211 10.78 -14.84 1.80
N PRO A 212 11.94 -14.29 1.39
CA PRO A 212 12.87 -13.43 2.15
C PRO A 212 12.46 -11.94 2.28
N GLN A 213 11.38 -11.49 1.64
CA GLN A 213 10.91 -10.11 1.82
C GLN A 213 10.39 -9.94 3.24
N ILE A 214 10.97 -8.99 3.97
CA ILE A 214 10.55 -8.71 5.33
C ILE A 214 9.15 -8.07 5.34
N PRO A 215 8.34 -8.30 6.39
CA PRO A 215 7.09 -7.59 6.59
C PRO A 215 7.30 -6.07 6.60
N LEU A 216 6.41 -5.35 5.93
CA LEU A 216 6.33 -3.89 6.01
C LEU A 216 5.68 -3.47 7.33
N ARG A 217 6.03 -2.28 7.82
CA ARG A 217 5.32 -1.61 8.92
C ARG A 217 3.93 -1.20 8.48
N VAL A 218 3.02 -1.01 9.43
CA VAL A 218 1.63 -0.57 9.13
C VAL A 218 1.63 0.73 8.33
N SER A 219 2.42 1.72 8.75
CA SER A 219 2.62 3.00 8.05
C SER A 219 3.13 2.83 6.61
N GLU A 220 4.01 1.86 6.36
CA GLU A 220 4.53 1.57 5.02
C GLU A 220 3.47 0.91 4.13
N VAL A 221 2.62 0.04 4.68
CA VAL A 221 1.49 -0.56 3.95
C VAL A 221 0.45 0.52 3.60
N GLU A 222 0.13 1.40 4.55
CA GLU A 222 -0.79 2.52 4.34
C GLU A 222 -0.27 3.48 3.27
N HIS A 223 1.02 3.85 3.34
CA HIS A 223 1.68 4.70 2.35
C HIS A 223 1.69 4.06 0.96
N LEU A 224 2.10 2.80 0.85
CA LEU A 224 2.09 2.07 -0.42
C LEU A 224 0.67 2.00 -1.01
N THR A 225 -0.33 1.76 -0.17
CA THR A 225 -1.74 1.74 -0.58
C THR A 225 -2.19 3.10 -1.09
N ALA A 226 -1.83 4.19 -0.40
CA ALA A 226 -2.13 5.55 -0.84
C ALA A 226 -1.44 5.87 -2.19
N LEU A 227 -0.17 5.50 -2.34
CA LEU A 227 0.59 5.67 -3.58
C LEU A 227 -0.12 5.01 -4.77
N TRP A 228 -0.45 3.72 -4.65
CA TRP A 228 -1.17 2.99 -5.71
C TRP A 228 -2.53 3.60 -6.01
N ARG A 229 -3.27 4.00 -4.97
CA ARG A 229 -4.58 4.63 -5.12
C ARG A 229 -4.50 5.94 -5.90
N GLU A 230 -3.62 6.86 -5.49
CA GLU A 230 -3.46 8.16 -6.12
C GLU A 230 -3.00 8.03 -7.58
N VAL A 231 -2.03 7.15 -7.85
CA VAL A 231 -1.54 6.92 -9.22
C VAL A 231 -2.67 6.41 -10.14
N LEU A 232 -3.49 5.47 -9.67
CA LEU A 232 -4.58 4.91 -10.48
C LEU A 232 -5.75 5.88 -10.63
N MET A 233 -6.07 6.65 -9.57
CA MET A 233 -7.08 7.70 -9.63
C MET A 233 -6.68 8.83 -10.57
N ALA A 234 -5.40 9.22 -10.61
CA ALA A 234 -4.89 10.18 -11.59
C ALA A 234 -5.04 9.68 -13.04
N GLY A 235 -5.05 8.36 -13.23
CA GLY A 235 -5.38 7.69 -14.48
C GLY A 235 -6.87 7.65 -14.85
N GLY A 236 -7.76 8.06 -13.94
CA GLY A 236 -9.22 8.07 -14.13
C GLY A 236 -9.96 6.83 -13.60
N ALA A 237 -9.29 5.93 -12.86
CA ALA A 237 -9.96 4.78 -12.23
C ALA A 237 -10.63 5.15 -10.90
N GLU A 238 -11.73 4.47 -10.58
CA GLU A 238 -12.24 4.36 -9.22
C GLU A 238 -11.48 3.25 -8.50
N VAL A 239 -10.94 3.54 -7.32
CA VAL A 239 -10.09 2.57 -6.59
C VAL A 239 -10.72 2.19 -5.26
N THR A 240 -10.80 0.88 -5.03
CA THR A 240 -11.20 0.30 -3.74
C THR A 240 -10.11 -0.62 -3.23
N VAL A 241 -10.06 -0.82 -1.91
CA VAL A 241 -9.07 -1.68 -1.26
C VAL A 241 -9.80 -2.84 -0.59
N ASP A 242 -9.39 -4.06 -0.90
CA ASP A 242 -9.85 -5.25 -0.19
C ASP A 242 -9.17 -5.30 1.20
N PRO A 243 -9.95 -5.26 2.30
CA PRO A 243 -9.39 -5.22 3.66
C PRO A 243 -8.84 -6.56 4.14
N GLN A 244 -8.86 -7.62 3.32
CA GLN A 244 -8.42 -8.96 3.70
C GLN A 244 -7.03 -9.27 3.12
N PRO A 245 -5.94 -8.89 3.81
CA PRO A 245 -4.60 -9.10 3.30
C PRO A 245 -4.26 -10.59 3.19
N LEU A 246 -3.41 -10.90 2.21
CA LEU A 246 -2.84 -12.22 2.08
C LEU A 246 -1.75 -12.46 3.13
N SER A 247 -1.57 -13.74 3.47
CA SER A 247 -0.60 -14.24 4.45
C SER A 247 -0.27 -15.69 4.12
N GLY A 248 0.85 -16.20 4.64
CA GLY A 248 1.35 -17.54 4.37
C GLY A 248 2.69 -17.54 3.61
N GLU A 249 3.12 -18.71 3.18
CA GLU A 249 4.38 -18.89 2.47
C GLU A 249 4.30 -18.45 1.00
N SER A 250 5.47 -18.14 0.44
CA SER A 250 5.64 -17.93 -0.99
C SER A 250 5.58 -19.23 -1.76
N ILE A 251 5.22 -19.14 -3.04
CA ILE A 251 5.40 -20.26 -3.97
C ILE A 251 6.90 -20.52 -4.23
N ALA A 252 7.22 -21.76 -4.59
CA ALA A 252 8.53 -22.12 -5.12
C ALA A 252 8.54 -21.90 -6.65
N THR A 253 9.55 -21.20 -7.15
CA THR A 253 9.73 -20.88 -8.57
C THR A 253 11.22 -20.66 -8.87
N GLU A 254 11.64 -20.87 -10.11
CA GLU A 254 12.99 -20.55 -10.59
C GLU A 254 13.17 -19.05 -10.90
N PHE A 255 12.07 -18.34 -11.13
CA PHE A 255 12.07 -16.91 -11.43
C PHE A 255 12.28 -16.09 -10.17
N THR A 256 13.21 -15.15 -10.27
CA THR A 256 13.70 -14.37 -9.16
C THR A 256 12.97 -13.05 -9.06
N VAL A 257 12.94 -12.54 -7.84
CA VAL A 257 12.57 -11.17 -7.61
C VAL A 257 13.50 -10.58 -6.56
N PRO A 258 14.14 -9.43 -6.85
CA PRO A 258 14.79 -8.64 -5.82
C PRO A 258 13.88 -8.38 -4.61
N VAL A 259 14.50 -8.34 -3.43
CA VAL A 259 13.87 -7.88 -2.20
C VAL A 259 13.87 -6.36 -2.20
N VAL A 260 12.70 -5.76 -2.01
CA VAL A 260 12.57 -4.32 -1.76
C VAL A 260 13.04 -4.08 -0.34
N THR A 261 13.98 -3.16 -0.15
CA THR A 261 14.50 -2.85 1.19
C THR A 261 13.64 -1.72 1.77
N PRO A 262 12.83 -1.97 2.81
CA PRO A 262 12.17 -0.89 3.53
C PRO A 262 13.23 0.02 4.16
N PRO A 263 12.91 1.28 4.45
CA PRO A 263 13.86 2.18 5.04
C PRO A 263 14.26 1.65 6.43
N PRO A 264 15.53 1.80 6.83
CA PRO A 264 15.95 1.38 8.16
C PRO A 264 15.16 2.14 9.22
N ALA A 265 14.85 1.49 10.33
CA ALA A 265 14.38 2.20 11.51
C ALA A 265 15.43 3.27 11.90
N PRO A 266 15.00 4.46 12.35
CA PRO A 266 15.92 5.51 12.74
C PRO A 266 16.80 4.99 13.89
N THR A 267 18.12 4.98 13.69
CA THR A 267 19.10 4.63 14.72
C THR A 267 20.14 5.73 14.82
N MET A 268 20.39 6.22 16.05
CA MET A 268 21.43 7.22 16.28
C MET A 268 22.77 6.51 16.46
N GLN A 269 23.75 6.84 15.60
CA GLN A 269 25.13 6.46 15.84
C GLN A 269 25.74 7.33 16.96
N PRO A 270 26.64 6.80 17.81
CA PRO A 270 27.31 7.60 18.84
C PRO A 270 28.05 8.79 18.22
N ILE A 271 27.82 9.99 18.75
CA ILE A 271 28.47 11.22 18.27
C ILE A 271 29.91 11.25 18.77
N ALA A 272 30.89 11.32 17.86
CA ALA A 272 32.29 11.49 18.21
C ALA A 272 32.53 12.93 18.71
N THR A 273 33.15 13.08 19.88
CA THR A 273 33.21 14.37 20.58
C THR A 273 34.16 15.38 19.92
N CYS A 274 33.73 16.65 19.95
CA CYS A 274 34.43 17.90 19.58
C CYS A 274 34.39 18.36 18.10
N GLU A 275 33.80 17.60 17.18
CA GLU A 275 33.49 18.09 15.82
C GLU A 275 31.98 18.22 15.62
N PRO A 276 31.48 19.26 14.92
CA PRO A 276 30.07 19.34 14.58
C PRO A 276 29.64 18.14 13.74
N GLN A 277 28.61 17.41 14.17
CA GLN A 277 28.06 16.28 13.43
C GLN A 277 26.70 16.68 12.86
N THR A 278 26.53 16.53 11.54
CA THR A 278 25.22 16.74 10.90
C THR A 278 24.51 15.42 10.71
N LEU A 279 23.34 15.29 11.34
CA LEU A 279 22.40 14.19 11.11
C LEU A 279 21.41 14.58 10.01
N SER A 280 21.13 13.64 9.11
CA SER A 280 20.14 13.81 8.05
C SER A 280 18.90 12.99 8.38
N PHE A 281 17.77 13.67 8.51
CA PHE A 281 16.44 13.08 8.65
C PHE A 281 15.69 13.32 7.36
N ASP A 282 15.92 12.47 6.37
CA ASP A 282 15.26 12.54 5.07
C ASP A 282 13.94 11.78 5.05
N GLY A 283 13.29 11.78 3.89
CA GLY A 283 12.05 11.04 3.68
C GLY A 283 12.20 9.52 3.84
N ALA A 284 13.41 8.96 4.01
CA ALA A 284 13.58 7.56 4.43
C ALA A 284 13.60 7.42 5.97
N SER A 285 13.84 8.50 6.72
CA SER A 285 13.73 8.47 8.18
C SER A 285 12.26 8.39 8.66
N GLY A 286 12.05 8.11 9.95
CA GLY A 286 10.72 8.21 10.57
C GLY A 286 10.19 9.67 10.67
N ALA A 287 11.06 10.67 10.50
CA ALA A 287 10.71 12.09 10.61
C ALA A 287 10.29 12.68 9.25
N ARG A 288 9.20 12.15 8.69
CA ARG A 288 8.64 12.59 7.39
C ARG A 288 7.51 13.60 7.59
N PHE A 289 7.33 14.47 6.59
CA PHE A 289 6.23 15.44 6.56
C PHE A 289 5.20 15.03 5.52
N GLU A 290 3.94 15.35 5.77
CA GLU A 290 2.89 15.31 4.77
C GLU A 290 3.27 16.18 3.55
N PRO A 291 2.83 15.81 2.33
CA PRO A 291 3.18 16.53 1.11
C PRO A 291 2.88 18.03 1.21
N GLU A 292 3.85 18.86 0.82
CA GLU A 292 3.73 20.33 0.81
C GLU A 292 3.29 20.99 2.14
N THR A 293 3.48 20.32 3.28
CA THR A 293 3.20 20.91 4.61
C THR A 293 4.33 20.71 5.62
N ASP A 294 4.18 21.29 6.83
CA ASP A 294 5.03 21.06 8.01
C ASP A 294 4.41 20.08 9.02
N ILE A 295 3.35 19.38 8.65
CA ILE A 295 2.69 18.37 9.48
C ILE A 295 3.46 17.05 9.35
N TRP A 296 3.71 16.38 10.47
CA TRP A 296 4.33 15.04 10.46
C TRP A 296 3.40 14.03 9.80
N ALA A 297 3.95 13.23 8.87
CA ALA A 297 3.21 12.11 8.28
C ALA A 297 2.84 11.05 9.32
N ASP A 298 3.75 10.83 10.28
CA ASP A 298 3.51 10.02 11.47
C ASP A 298 4.27 10.64 12.64
N VAL A 299 3.55 11.22 13.60
CA VAL A 299 4.16 11.91 14.75
C VAL A 299 4.85 10.94 15.70
N ASP A 300 4.40 9.69 15.78
CA ASP A 300 5.00 8.67 16.64
C ASP A 300 6.33 8.18 16.02
N GLU A 301 6.38 7.99 14.70
CA GLU A 301 7.64 7.70 13.99
C GLU A 301 8.61 8.87 14.06
N ALA A 302 8.13 10.12 13.90
CA ALA A 302 8.96 11.31 14.04
C ALA A 302 9.51 11.45 15.47
N THR A 303 8.67 11.17 16.46
CA THR A 303 9.06 11.14 17.88
C THR A 303 10.14 10.10 18.12
N ALA A 304 9.93 8.86 17.65
CA ALA A 304 10.91 7.79 17.78
C ALA A 304 12.24 8.12 17.06
N ALA A 305 12.17 8.79 15.91
CA ALA A 305 13.35 9.21 15.16
C ALA A 305 14.17 10.29 15.89
N LEU A 306 13.51 11.26 16.52
CA LEU A 306 14.17 12.38 17.19
C LEU A 306 14.48 12.12 18.68
N ALA A 307 13.88 11.12 19.31
CA ALA A 307 14.07 10.81 20.72
C ALA A 307 15.55 10.59 21.12
N PRO A 308 16.37 9.82 20.38
CA PRO A 308 17.78 9.66 20.73
C PRO A 308 18.56 10.99 20.74
N LEU A 309 18.23 11.88 19.81
CA LEU A 309 18.81 13.22 19.74
C LEU A 309 18.37 14.07 20.93
N ALA A 310 17.09 14.03 21.31
CA ALA A 310 16.59 14.74 22.47
C ALA A 310 17.30 14.28 23.76
N GLU A 311 17.51 12.97 23.95
CA GLU A 311 18.29 12.45 25.07
C GLU A 311 19.73 12.95 25.06
N TRP A 312 20.39 12.93 23.90
CA TRP A 312 21.74 13.47 23.78
C TRP A 312 21.81 14.96 24.14
N LEU A 313 20.86 15.79 23.71
CA LEU A 313 20.86 17.20 24.09
C LEU A 313 20.64 17.40 25.60
N LYS A 314 19.78 16.60 26.23
CA LYS A 314 19.45 16.73 27.67
C LYS A 314 20.59 16.33 28.61
N GLU A 315 21.51 15.48 28.16
CA GLU A 315 22.65 15.04 28.98
C GLU A 315 23.62 16.18 29.35
N SER A 316 23.64 17.29 28.60
CA SER A 316 24.49 18.45 28.93
C SER A 316 23.94 19.76 28.36
N PRO A 317 23.85 20.84 29.16
CA PRO A 317 23.37 22.14 28.69
C PRO A 317 24.30 22.82 27.66
N ASP A 318 25.56 22.37 27.55
CA ASP A 318 26.53 22.90 26.57
C ASP A 318 26.39 22.26 25.18
N ARG A 319 25.50 21.27 25.04
CA ARG A 319 25.16 20.65 23.76
C ARG A 319 24.10 21.48 23.07
N THR A 320 24.30 21.72 21.77
CA THR A 320 23.44 22.58 20.96
C THR A 320 23.10 21.93 19.64
N ALA A 321 21.98 22.36 19.06
CA ALA A 321 21.50 21.94 17.76
C ALA A 321 21.18 23.15 16.87
N ARG A 322 21.68 23.13 15.64
CA ARG A 322 21.18 23.95 14.53
C ARG A 322 20.30 23.06 13.66
N ILE A 323 19.09 23.52 13.37
CA ILE A 323 18.10 22.76 12.60
C ILE A 323 17.87 23.48 11.28
N GLN A 324 18.05 22.77 10.17
CA GLN A 324 17.91 23.31 8.83
C GLN A 324 16.97 22.42 8.02
N GLY A 325 15.91 23.01 7.48
CA GLY A 325 15.04 22.31 6.57
C GLY A 325 15.53 22.44 5.13
N THR A 326 15.16 21.47 4.31
CA THR A 326 15.41 21.45 2.87
C THR A 326 14.15 21.01 2.11
N THR A 327 14.07 21.34 0.83
CA THR A 327 13.02 20.85 -0.07
C THR A 327 13.62 20.17 -1.28
N ALA A 328 12.82 19.33 -1.94
CA ALA A 328 13.04 19.00 -3.35
C ALA A 328 12.90 20.26 -4.22
N ASP A 329 13.23 20.12 -5.50
CA ASP A 329 13.01 21.20 -6.46
C ASP A 329 11.53 21.56 -6.62
N VAL A 330 11.18 22.84 -6.48
CA VAL A 330 9.80 23.35 -6.55
C VAL A 330 9.68 24.26 -7.77
N LEU A 331 8.86 23.89 -8.76
CA LEU A 331 8.61 24.68 -9.98
C LEU A 331 7.36 25.56 -9.85
N SER A 332 7.15 26.21 -8.71
CA SER A 332 6.08 27.20 -8.56
C SER A 332 6.43 28.56 -9.17
N GLY A 333 7.74 28.80 -9.40
CA GLY A 333 8.26 30.08 -9.85
C GLY A 333 8.49 31.10 -8.73
N ASP A 334 8.13 30.79 -7.48
CA ASP A 334 8.46 31.60 -6.31
C ASP A 334 9.80 31.13 -5.70
N PRO A 335 10.86 31.97 -5.71
CA PRO A 335 12.15 31.61 -5.13
C PRO A 335 12.14 31.44 -3.60
N ASN A 336 11.08 31.87 -2.91
CA ASN A 336 10.98 31.79 -1.44
C ASN A 336 10.13 30.62 -0.95
N GLU A 337 9.25 30.05 -1.77
CA GLU A 337 8.31 29.00 -1.33
C GLU A 337 9.03 27.82 -0.69
N GLY A 338 10.07 27.29 -1.34
CA GLY A 338 10.86 26.20 -0.79
C GLY A 338 11.56 26.59 0.52
N LYS A 339 12.02 27.84 0.66
CA LYS A 339 12.67 28.33 1.89
C LYS A 339 11.69 28.47 3.04
N ASP A 340 10.50 29.00 2.77
CA ASP A 340 9.47 29.16 3.78
C ASP A 340 8.94 27.79 4.26
N LEU A 341 8.61 26.89 3.33
CA LEU A 341 8.18 25.53 3.67
C LEU A 341 9.25 24.76 4.45
N SER A 342 10.51 24.79 3.99
CA SER A 342 11.60 24.12 4.71
C SER A 342 11.83 24.71 6.10
N ARG A 343 11.69 26.03 6.27
CA ARG A 343 11.78 26.66 7.59
C ARG A 343 10.66 26.22 8.53
N LEU A 344 9.44 26.06 8.02
CA LEU A 344 8.33 25.53 8.81
C LEU A 344 8.61 24.10 9.27
N ARG A 345 9.11 23.24 8.37
CA ARG A 345 9.54 21.87 8.71
C ARG A 345 10.66 21.83 9.76
N ALA A 346 11.66 22.69 9.63
CA ALA A 346 12.71 22.85 10.64
C ALA A 346 12.14 23.29 11.99
N SER A 347 11.14 24.18 11.97
CA SER A 347 10.44 24.64 13.18
C SER A 347 9.58 23.55 13.81
N ALA A 348 8.97 22.67 13.02
CA ALA A 348 8.25 21.49 13.50
C ALA A 348 9.20 20.49 14.19
N ALA A 349 10.37 20.22 13.62
CA ALA A 349 11.42 19.43 14.26
C ALA A 349 11.90 20.06 15.58
N ALA A 350 12.11 21.38 15.60
CA ALA A 350 12.48 22.11 16.81
C ALA A 350 11.42 21.99 17.92
N ARG A 351 10.14 22.19 17.57
CA ARG A 351 9.02 22.04 18.50
C ARG A 351 8.97 20.64 19.10
N LEU A 352 9.10 19.61 18.26
CA LEU A 352 9.08 18.22 18.73
C LEU A 352 10.26 17.91 19.68
N LEU A 353 11.46 18.42 19.41
CA LEU A 353 12.60 18.28 20.33
C LEU A 353 12.33 18.98 21.68
N ILE A 354 11.72 20.17 21.67
CA ILE A 354 11.35 20.88 22.90
C ILE A 354 10.28 20.10 23.68
N GLU A 355 9.28 19.54 22.99
CA GLU A 355 8.26 18.67 23.59
C GLU A 355 8.88 17.40 24.22
N LEU A 356 9.98 16.90 23.66
CA LEU A 356 10.79 15.79 24.21
C LEU A 356 11.71 16.22 25.37
N GLY A 357 11.65 17.49 25.79
CA GLY A 357 12.32 18.03 26.96
C GLY A 357 13.66 18.72 26.71
N VAL A 358 14.03 18.97 25.44
CA VAL A 358 15.21 19.79 25.11
C VAL A 358 14.96 21.24 25.52
N ALA A 359 15.92 21.90 26.14
CA ALA A 359 15.76 23.30 26.52
C ALA A 359 15.84 24.20 25.28
N GLU A 360 14.96 25.19 25.17
CA GLU A 360 14.85 26.08 23.99
C GLU A 360 16.18 26.76 23.62
N HIS A 361 16.99 27.14 24.62
CA HIS A 361 18.30 27.77 24.40
C HIS A 361 19.33 26.85 23.75
N GLN A 362 19.13 25.54 23.76
CA GLN A 362 20.00 24.58 23.07
C GLN A 362 19.74 24.54 21.57
N ILE A 363 18.57 25.01 21.10
CA ILE A 363 18.27 25.16 19.68
C ILE A 363 18.76 26.54 19.24
N VAL A 364 19.98 26.59 18.70
CA VAL A 364 20.69 27.85 18.44
C VAL A 364 20.33 28.52 17.12
N ALA A 365 19.71 27.77 16.19
CA ALA A 365 19.24 28.30 14.92
C ALA A 365 18.21 27.38 14.25
N ILE A 366 17.25 27.99 13.55
CA ILE A 366 16.21 27.33 12.77
C ILE A 366 16.14 28.01 11.39
N ASP A 367 16.65 27.33 10.37
CA ASP A 367 16.80 27.89 9.02
C ASP A 367 16.03 27.06 7.98
N GLY A 368 15.50 27.72 6.95
CA GLY A 368 14.98 27.06 5.75
C GLY A 368 15.93 27.29 4.58
N LEU A 369 16.53 26.22 4.06
CA LEU A 369 17.47 26.32 2.94
C LEU A 369 16.76 26.24 1.58
N GLY A 370 15.55 25.70 1.56
CA GLY A 370 14.83 25.40 0.32
C GLY A 370 15.56 24.34 -0.52
N PRO A 371 15.47 24.43 -1.86
CA PRO A 371 16.11 23.47 -2.76
C PRO A 371 17.61 23.75 -2.98
N ASP A 372 18.11 24.93 -2.62
CA ASP A 372 19.49 25.34 -2.94
C ASP A 372 20.42 25.20 -1.73
N TYR A 373 20.92 23.99 -1.49
CA TYR A 373 21.83 23.70 -0.37
C TYR A 373 22.97 22.75 -0.75
N PRO A 374 24.12 22.83 -0.03
CA PRO A 374 25.22 21.88 -0.20
C PRO A 374 24.78 20.44 0.11
N GLY A 375 25.00 19.51 -0.82
CA GLY A 375 24.62 18.11 -0.65
C GLY A 375 23.21 17.77 -1.15
N ARG A 376 22.55 18.68 -1.88
CA ARG A 376 21.36 18.33 -2.67
C ARG A 376 21.72 17.26 -3.71
N VAL A 377 20.84 16.26 -3.83
CA VAL A 377 20.90 15.29 -4.91
C VAL A 377 20.12 15.83 -6.12
N PRO A 378 20.61 15.73 -7.36
CA PRO A 378 19.80 16.04 -8.53
C PRO A 378 18.53 15.18 -8.54
N ASP A 379 17.36 15.80 -8.45
CA ASP A 379 16.06 15.13 -8.32
C ASP A 379 15.17 15.30 -9.55
N ARG A 380 15.81 15.58 -10.69
CA ARG A 380 15.20 15.61 -12.02
C ARG A 380 16.05 14.84 -13.01
N ASP A 381 15.39 14.21 -13.97
CA ASP A 381 16.05 13.53 -15.08
C ASP A 381 16.58 14.52 -16.12
N SER A 382 17.21 14.02 -17.19
CA SER A 382 17.73 14.85 -18.28
C SER A 382 16.67 15.60 -19.08
N ALA A 383 15.41 15.19 -18.99
CA ALA A 383 14.27 15.88 -19.62
C ALA A 383 13.60 16.89 -18.67
N GLY A 384 14.06 16.98 -17.41
CA GLY A 384 13.50 17.86 -16.39
C GLY A 384 12.32 17.25 -15.62
N ASN A 385 12.01 15.97 -15.81
CA ASN A 385 10.93 15.31 -15.08
C ASN A 385 11.35 15.06 -13.63
N PRO A 386 10.44 15.17 -12.66
CA PRO A 386 10.75 14.87 -11.25
C PRO A 386 11.11 13.38 -11.09
N ILE A 387 12.16 13.07 -10.33
CA ILE A 387 12.50 11.68 -9.95
C ILE A 387 11.99 11.44 -8.52
N PRO A 388 10.93 10.64 -8.30
CA PRO A 388 10.25 10.55 -7.01
C PRO A 388 11.18 10.16 -5.85
N SER A 389 12.01 9.13 -6.05
CA SER A 389 12.98 8.63 -5.06
C SER A 389 14.01 9.69 -4.66
N GLU A 390 14.53 10.46 -5.61
CA GLU A 390 15.52 11.51 -5.35
C GLU A 390 14.91 12.75 -4.69
N ARG A 391 13.66 13.11 -5.04
CA ARG A 391 12.91 14.19 -4.36
C ARG A 391 12.74 13.88 -2.87
N THR A 392 12.47 12.62 -2.53
CA THR A 392 12.40 12.15 -1.14
C THR A 392 13.70 12.37 -0.38
N LYS A 393 14.87 12.13 -1.00
CA LYS A 393 16.18 12.37 -0.38
C LYS A 393 16.48 13.85 -0.15
N ASN A 394 15.81 14.74 -0.89
CA ASN A 394 15.95 16.19 -0.76
C ASN A 394 14.94 16.84 0.19
N ARG A 395 13.86 16.16 0.53
CA ARG A 395 12.90 16.60 1.56
C ARG A 395 13.37 16.11 2.91
N LYS A 396 14.26 16.88 3.55
CA LYS A 396 14.89 16.48 4.81
C LYS A 396 15.06 17.60 5.81
N VAL A 397 15.19 17.22 7.07
CA VAL A 397 15.69 18.08 8.14
C VAL A 397 17.13 17.66 8.45
N LEU A 398 18.04 18.62 8.34
CA LEU A 398 19.44 18.49 8.72
C LEU A 398 19.59 19.05 10.13
N ILE A 399 20.15 18.27 11.04
CA ILE A 399 20.41 18.71 12.41
C ILE A 399 21.90 18.64 12.68
N THR A 400 22.54 19.80 12.76
CA THR A 400 23.95 19.93 13.12
C THR A 400 24.07 20.05 14.64
N LEU A 401 24.74 19.06 15.22
CA LEU A 401 24.98 18.93 16.65
C LEU A 401 26.37 19.43 16.99
N GLN A 402 26.47 20.16 18.08
CA GLN A 402 27.74 20.67 18.57
C GLN A 402 27.80 20.53 20.10
N GLN A 403 28.97 20.14 20.59
CA GLN A 403 29.30 20.19 22.01
C GLN A 403 30.57 21.02 22.17
N THR A 404 30.58 21.93 23.13
CA THR A 404 31.79 22.66 23.48
C THR A 404 32.72 21.74 24.28
N CYS A 405 33.96 21.65 23.80
CA CYS A 405 35.12 21.12 24.51
C CYS A 405 36.02 22.35 24.81
#